data_AF-A0A7S2VPI6-F1
#
_entry.id   AF-A0A7S2VPI6-F1
#
_cell.length_a   1.000
_cell.length_b   1.000
_cell.length_c   1.000
_cell.angle_alpha   90.00
_cell.angle_beta   90.00
_cell.angle_gamma   90.00
#
_symmetry.space_group_name_H-M   'P 1'
#
loop_
_entity.id
_entity.type
_entity.pdbx_description
1 polymer ?
#
loop_
_entity_poly.entity_id
_entity_poly.type
_entity_poly.pdbx_seq_one_letter_code
_entity_poly.pdbx_strand_id
1 'polypeptide(L)'
;AKRVAGAPPAASASAVAQASVSQKSIQDRIGWNPQQTPNAPKAAQKSLGVAQPNRTLFVENLPIEATDTMLSMLFRQYPGFQEVRLIPGRNVAFVDYQNEYQAGMAMQGLQGFAMTPEVNLQLSYARK
;
A
#
# COMPACT_ATOMS: atom_id res chain seq x y z
N ALA A 1 69.93 -30.27 48.57
CA ALA A 1 69.69 -29.34 49.69
C ALA A 1 70.92 -28.45 49.87
N LYS A 2 70.73 -27.22 50.37
CA LYS A 2 71.75 -26.18 50.66
C LYS A 2 72.03 -25.26 49.46
N ARG A 3 71.33 -24.12 49.38
CA ARG A 3 71.60 -22.79 50.02
C ARG A 3 72.76 -22.06 49.34
N VAL A 4 72.51 -20.82 48.89
CA VAL A 4 73.36 -19.61 48.93
C VAL A 4 72.78 -18.63 47.90
N ALA A 5 72.05 -17.61 48.32
CA ALA A 5 72.52 -16.31 48.82
C ALA A 5 73.00 -15.38 47.70
N GLY A 6 72.34 -14.22 47.59
CA GLY A 6 72.69 -13.10 46.72
C GLY A 6 71.68 -11.97 46.92
N ALA A 7 72.13 -10.92 47.60
CA ALA A 7 71.34 -9.76 48.06
C ALA A 7 71.29 -8.63 46.98
N PRO A 8 71.07 -7.35 47.32
CA PRO A 8 69.86 -6.51 47.11
C PRO A 8 70.14 -5.38 46.06
N PRO A 9 69.80 -4.09 46.26
CA PRO A 9 68.52 -3.35 46.31
C PRO A 9 68.38 -2.31 45.13
N ALA A 10 67.19 -1.69 44.97
CA ALA A 10 66.97 -0.28 44.52
C ALA A 10 65.51 -0.16 44.04
N ALA A 11 64.61 0.49 44.79
CA ALA A 11 64.37 1.94 44.83
C ALA A 11 63.29 2.40 43.82
N SER A 12 62.13 2.68 44.42
CA SER A 12 61.29 3.87 44.26
C SER A 12 60.74 4.33 42.89
N ALA A 13 59.40 4.40 42.92
CA ALA A 13 58.55 5.52 42.53
C ALA A 13 58.07 5.63 41.07
N SER A 14 56.76 5.42 40.94
CA SER A 14 55.77 6.20 40.20
C SER A 14 56.09 6.62 38.76
N ALA A 15 55.29 6.13 37.81
CA ALA A 15 54.32 6.99 37.11
C ALA A 15 53.57 6.24 35.99
N VAL A 16 52.24 6.42 36.05
CA VAL A 16 51.28 6.60 34.94
C VAL A 16 50.87 5.43 34.03
N ALA A 17 49.56 5.45 33.79
CA ALA A 17 48.80 4.92 32.66
C ALA A 17 48.49 3.41 32.67
N GLN A 18 47.40 3.06 33.38
CA GLN A 18 46.65 1.85 33.10
C GLN A 18 45.77 2.08 31.86
N ALA A 19 46.01 1.29 30.81
CA ALA A 19 45.03 1.04 29.76
C ALA A 19 45.00 -0.47 29.52
N SER A 20 44.27 -1.17 30.38
CA SER A 20 43.95 -2.59 30.21
C SER A 20 42.74 -2.72 29.28
N VAL A 21 42.89 -3.66 28.37
CA VAL A 21 41.99 -3.97 27.28
C VAL A 21 40.74 -4.72 27.74
N SER A 22 39.67 -4.53 26.97
CA SER A 22 38.64 -5.51 26.63
C SER A 22 37.44 -5.80 27.53
N GLN A 23 36.31 -5.59 26.86
CA GLN A 23 35.15 -6.47 26.69
C GLN A 23 34.07 -6.49 27.78
N LYS A 24 32.84 -6.24 27.28
CA LYS A 24 31.50 -6.50 27.84
C LYS A 24 30.85 -5.33 28.56
N SER A 25 30.02 -4.59 27.81
CA SER A 25 28.56 -4.56 28.03
C SER A 25 27.96 -3.52 27.11
N ILE A 26 27.34 -3.99 26.02
CA ILE A 26 26.39 -3.20 25.24
C ILE A 26 25.08 -3.33 26.01
N GLN A 27 24.92 -2.51 27.04
CA GLN A 27 23.64 -2.29 27.70
C GLN A 27 23.64 -0.84 28.17
N ASP A 28 22.50 -0.19 27.95
CA ASP A 28 22.16 1.15 28.43
C ASP A 28 22.70 2.30 27.58
N ARG A 29 21.84 2.79 26.68
CA ARG A 29 21.21 4.12 26.81
C ARG A 29 20.68 4.60 25.45
N ILE A 30 19.45 4.22 25.11
CA ILE A 30 18.50 5.08 24.36
C ILE A 30 17.10 4.50 24.55
N GLY A 31 16.17 5.36 24.96
CA GLY A 31 14.85 4.99 25.47
C GLY A 31 13.98 4.23 24.47
N TRP A 32 13.25 3.27 25.01
CA TRP A 32 12.13 2.60 24.36
C TRP A 32 10.99 3.60 24.15
N ASN A 33 10.73 4.01 22.90
CA ASN A 33 9.48 4.65 22.51
C ASN A 33 8.69 3.72 21.56
N PRO A 34 7.59 3.11 22.01
CA PRO A 34 6.84 2.12 21.25
C PRO A 34 5.73 2.79 20.42
N GLN A 35 6.07 3.47 19.32
CA GLN A 35 5.05 3.83 18.30
C GLN A 35 5.70 4.29 16.99
N GLN A 36 6.41 3.41 16.28
CA GLN A 36 6.69 3.64 14.86
C GLN A 36 6.38 2.34 14.12
N THR A 37 5.10 2.13 13.82
CA THR A 37 4.74 1.21 12.74
C THR A 37 5.31 1.79 11.45
N PRO A 38 6.07 1.03 10.65
CA PRO A 38 6.53 1.50 9.37
C PRO A 38 5.29 1.76 8.52
N ASN A 39 5.12 3.03 8.16
CA ASN A 39 4.20 3.47 7.12
C ASN A 39 4.38 2.54 5.92
N ALA A 40 3.42 1.62 5.72
CA ALA A 40 3.19 1.09 4.40
C ALA A 40 3.03 2.29 3.47
N PRO A 41 3.61 2.28 2.26
CA PRO A 41 3.20 3.23 1.24
C PRO A 41 1.74 2.90 0.95
N LYS A 42 0.84 3.58 1.68
CA LYS A 42 -0.53 3.77 1.26
C LYS A 42 -0.34 4.48 -0.06
N ALA A 43 -0.42 3.72 -1.15
CA ALA A 43 -0.58 4.26 -2.47
C ALA A 43 -1.81 5.16 -2.37
N ALA A 44 -1.56 6.42 -2.08
CA ALA A 44 -2.48 7.51 -2.30
C ALA A 44 -2.55 7.64 -3.82
N GLN A 45 -3.12 6.61 -4.45
CA GLN A 45 -3.79 6.75 -5.72
C GLN A 45 -4.74 7.91 -5.50
N LYS A 46 -4.43 9.01 -6.18
CA LYS A 46 -5.16 10.28 -6.18
C LYS A 46 -6.60 10.05 -5.71
N SER A 47 -6.94 10.59 -4.54
CA SER A 47 -8.33 10.74 -4.11
C SER A 47 -9.01 11.74 -5.05
N LEU A 48 -9.22 11.34 -6.31
CA LEU A 48 -10.17 11.94 -7.23
C LEU A 48 -11.54 11.52 -6.68
N GLY A 49 -12.01 12.25 -5.66
CA GLY A 49 -13.30 12.08 -4.99
C GLY A 49 -13.90 10.69 -5.15
N VAL A 50 -13.39 9.71 -4.39
CA VAL A 50 -14.01 8.38 -4.35
C VAL A 50 -15.41 8.61 -3.80
N ALA A 51 -16.38 8.68 -4.72
CA ALA A 51 -17.78 8.70 -4.35
C ALA A 51 -18.02 7.54 -3.39
N GLN A 52 -18.84 7.75 -2.37
CA GLN A 52 -19.10 6.72 -1.37
C GLN A 52 -19.46 5.40 -2.07
N PRO A 53 -19.01 4.26 -1.52
CA PRO A 53 -19.36 2.95 -2.08
C PRO A 53 -20.85 2.89 -2.39
N ASN A 54 -21.15 2.51 -3.63
CA ASN A 54 -22.52 2.40 -4.13
C ASN A 54 -22.63 1.12 -4.95
N ARG A 55 -23.80 0.51 -4.94
CA ARG A 55 -24.10 -0.65 -5.79
C ARG A 55 -24.18 -0.29 -7.27
N THR A 56 -24.41 0.99 -7.58
CA THR A 56 -24.45 1.48 -8.94
C THR A 56 -23.11 2.11 -9.33
N LEU A 57 -22.57 1.69 -10.47
CA LEU A 57 -21.39 2.27 -11.09
C LEU A 57 -21.79 3.27 -12.17
N PHE A 58 -21.07 4.38 -12.23
CA PHE A 58 -21.08 5.31 -13.32
C PHE A 58 -19.89 5.03 -14.23
N VAL A 59 -20.18 4.77 -15.50
CA VAL A 59 -19.19 4.46 -16.53
C VAL A 59 -19.14 5.64 -17.48
N GLU A 60 -17.97 6.24 -17.59
CA GLU A 60 -17.67 7.38 -18.45
C GLU A 60 -16.69 6.98 -19.54
N ASN A 61 -16.58 7.87 -20.53
CA ASN A 61 -15.68 7.71 -21.66
C ASN A 61 -15.97 6.42 -22.45
N LEU A 62 -17.24 6.22 -22.83
CA LEU A 62 -17.62 5.13 -23.71
C LEU A 62 -17.35 5.47 -25.18
N PRO A 63 -16.95 4.51 -26.03
CA PRO A 63 -16.91 4.73 -27.48
C PRO A 63 -18.33 4.93 -28.03
N ILE A 64 -18.46 5.66 -29.15
CA ILE A 64 -19.76 5.93 -29.80
C ILE A 64 -20.47 4.65 -30.27
N GLU A 65 -19.70 3.60 -30.52
CA GLU A 65 -20.17 2.27 -30.93
C GLU A 65 -20.59 1.40 -29.74
N ALA A 66 -20.37 1.85 -28.49
CA ALA A 66 -20.78 1.11 -27.31
C ALA A 66 -22.29 0.93 -27.28
N THR A 67 -22.72 -0.33 -27.19
CA THR A 67 -24.14 -0.70 -27.07
C THR A 67 -24.45 -1.22 -25.67
N ASP A 68 -25.73 -1.20 -25.30
CA ASP A 68 -26.20 -1.81 -24.04
C ASP A 68 -25.80 -3.29 -23.97
N THR A 69 -25.84 -3.99 -25.11
CA THR A 69 -25.57 -5.43 -25.19
C THR A 69 -24.10 -5.71 -24.93
N MET A 70 -23.18 -4.92 -25.52
CA MET A 70 -21.74 -5.04 -25.26
C MET A 70 -21.41 -4.74 -23.79
N LEU A 71 -21.97 -3.66 -23.25
CA LEU A 71 -21.78 -3.29 -21.84
C LEU A 71 -22.32 -4.38 -20.92
N SER A 72 -23.52 -4.88 -21.19
CA SER A 72 -24.12 -5.98 -20.45
C SER A 72 -23.19 -7.19 -20.47
N MET A 73 -22.71 -7.64 -21.63
CA MET A 73 -21.78 -8.77 -21.70
C MET A 73 -20.49 -8.53 -20.89
N LEU A 74 -19.93 -7.32 -20.97
CA LEU A 74 -18.70 -6.97 -20.25
C LEU A 74 -18.92 -6.93 -18.72
N PHE A 75 -20.04 -6.42 -18.23
CA PHE A 75 -20.27 -6.30 -16.79
C PHE A 75 -20.84 -7.58 -16.16
N ARG A 76 -21.55 -8.41 -16.92
CA ARG A 76 -22.12 -9.69 -16.45
C ARG A 76 -21.09 -10.74 -16.02
N GLN A 77 -19.83 -10.59 -16.41
CA GLN A 77 -18.74 -11.45 -15.94
C GLN A 77 -18.48 -11.31 -14.43
N TYR A 78 -18.89 -10.18 -13.84
CA TYR A 78 -18.79 -9.93 -12.41
C TYR A 78 -20.09 -10.35 -11.70
N PRO A 79 -20.00 -10.96 -10.50
CA PRO A 79 -21.16 -11.46 -9.79
C PRO A 79 -22.10 -10.32 -9.38
N GLY A 80 -23.41 -10.60 -9.41
CA GLY A 80 -24.43 -9.68 -8.91
C GLY A 80 -24.83 -8.55 -9.85
N PHE A 81 -24.41 -8.59 -11.13
CA PHE A 81 -24.94 -7.71 -12.17
C PHE A 81 -26.48 -7.74 -12.19
N GLN A 82 -27.11 -6.55 -12.21
CA GLN A 82 -28.57 -6.40 -12.30
C GLN A 82 -28.97 -5.86 -13.67
N GLU A 83 -28.58 -4.62 -13.96
CA GLU A 83 -29.03 -3.89 -15.14
C GLU A 83 -27.95 -2.94 -15.64
N VAL A 84 -27.95 -2.70 -16.96
CA VAL A 84 -27.16 -1.65 -17.61
C VAL A 84 -28.11 -0.61 -18.19
N ARG A 85 -27.81 0.66 -17.97
CA ARG A 85 -28.57 1.78 -18.50
C ARG A 85 -27.62 2.74 -19.21
N LEU A 86 -27.51 2.56 -20.53
CA LEU A 86 -26.74 3.44 -21.41
C LEU A 86 -27.50 4.75 -21.66
N ILE A 87 -26.80 5.88 -21.59
CA ILE A 87 -27.35 7.20 -21.96
C ILE A 87 -26.70 7.65 -23.27
N PRO A 88 -27.39 7.45 -24.42
CA PRO A 88 -26.88 7.91 -25.70
C PRO A 88 -26.76 9.44 -25.71
N GLY A 89 -25.69 9.97 -26.33
CA GLY A 89 -25.43 11.40 -26.44
C GLY A 89 -24.47 11.99 -25.40
N ARG A 90 -24.20 11.28 -24.29
CA ARG A 90 -23.15 11.65 -23.32
C ARG A 90 -22.04 10.62 -23.19
N ASN A 91 -22.15 9.48 -23.88
CA ASN A 91 -21.18 8.39 -23.83
C ASN A 91 -20.94 7.90 -22.39
N VAL A 92 -22.03 7.82 -21.63
CA VAL A 92 -22.01 7.35 -20.24
C VAL A 92 -23.05 6.26 -20.03
N ALA A 93 -22.79 5.36 -19.08
CA ALA A 93 -23.73 4.34 -18.67
C ALA A 93 -23.77 4.21 -17.15
N PHE A 94 -24.91 3.75 -16.64
CA PHE A 94 -25.07 3.32 -15.27
C PHE A 94 -25.19 1.81 -15.22
N VAL A 95 -24.44 1.18 -14.31
CA VAL A 95 -24.47 -0.28 -14.13
C VAL A 95 -24.88 -0.56 -12.71
N ASP A 96 -26.03 -1.19 -12.52
CA ASP A 96 -26.50 -1.57 -11.19
C ASP A 96 -26.05 -2.99 -10.84
N TYR A 97 -25.50 -3.13 -9.65
CA TYR A 97 -25.20 -4.41 -9.02
C TYR A 97 -26.09 -4.61 -7.81
N GLN A 98 -26.14 -5.85 -7.33
CA GLN A 98 -26.91 -6.18 -6.14
C GLN A 98 -26.38 -5.43 -4.91
N ASN A 99 -25.05 -5.41 -4.74
CA ASN A 99 -24.38 -4.79 -3.59
C ASN A 99 -23.13 -3.97 -4.00
N GLU A 100 -22.73 -3.03 -3.16
CA GLU A 100 -21.55 -2.16 -3.37
C GLU A 100 -20.22 -2.93 -3.46
N TYR A 101 -20.10 -4.06 -2.75
CA TYR A 101 -18.90 -4.90 -2.80
C TYR A 101 -18.68 -5.48 -4.21
N GLN A 102 -19.76 -5.99 -4.81
CA GLN A 102 -19.75 -6.57 -6.16
C GLN A 102 -19.51 -5.49 -7.22
N ALA A 103 -20.15 -4.32 -7.07
CA ALA A 103 -19.87 -3.15 -7.88
C ALA A 103 -18.38 -2.76 -7.78
N GLY A 104 -17.80 -2.76 -6.58
CA GLY A 104 -16.39 -2.52 -6.35
C GLY A 104 -15.49 -3.50 -7.09
N MET A 105 -15.82 -4.80 -7.09
CA MET A 105 -15.06 -5.81 -7.85
C MET A 105 -15.06 -5.51 -9.35
N ALA A 106 -16.24 -5.20 -9.92
CA ALA A 106 -16.35 -4.83 -11.33
C ALA A 106 -15.60 -3.54 -11.65
N MET A 107 -15.71 -2.53 -10.78
CA MET A 107 -14.97 -1.28 -10.92
C MET A 107 -13.46 -1.52 -10.94
N GLN A 108 -12.93 -2.27 -9.98
CA GLN A 108 -11.49 -2.56 -9.92
C GLN A 108 -10.99 -3.35 -11.13
N GLY A 109 -11.81 -4.27 -11.66
CA GLY A 109 -11.45 -5.09 -12.82
C GLY A 109 -11.53 -4.36 -14.16
N LEU A 110 -12.44 -3.38 -14.29
CA LEU A 110 -12.69 -2.66 -15.55
C LEU A 110 -12.19 -1.21 -15.55
N GLN A 111 -11.62 -0.72 -14.44
CA GLN A 111 -11.09 0.63 -14.38
C GLN A 111 -9.93 0.80 -15.36
N GLY A 112 -10.05 1.77 -16.27
CA GLY A 112 -9.06 2.01 -17.32
C GLY A 112 -9.05 0.97 -18.43
N PHE A 113 -10.02 0.04 -18.46
CA PHE A 113 -10.14 -0.96 -19.51
C PHE A 113 -10.27 -0.28 -20.88
N ALA A 114 -9.38 -0.62 -21.80
CA ALA A 114 -9.45 -0.12 -23.17
C ALA A 114 -10.54 -0.91 -23.93
N MET A 115 -11.74 -0.35 -24.08
CA MET A 115 -12.76 -0.94 -24.95
C MET A 115 -12.34 -0.86 -26.42
N THR A 116 -11.73 0.26 -26.80
CA THR A 116 -11.10 0.49 -28.10
C THR A 116 -9.67 0.99 -27.88
N PRO A 117 -8.76 0.88 -28.86
CA PRO A 117 -7.38 1.33 -28.70
C PRO A 117 -7.23 2.83 -28.37
N GLU A 118 -8.24 3.64 -28.65
CA GLU A 118 -8.26 5.08 -28.34
C GLU A 118 -9.00 5.45 -27.04
N VAL A 119 -9.87 4.57 -26.52
CA VAL A 119 -10.81 4.93 -25.45
C VAL A 119 -10.71 3.96 -24.27
N ASN A 120 -10.29 4.49 -23.12
CA ASN A 120 -10.26 3.80 -21.84
C ASN A 120 -11.49 4.13 -21.01
N LEU A 121 -12.15 3.09 -20.49
CA LEU A 121 -13.28 3.24 -19.60
C LEU A 121 -12.88 3.91 -18.29
N GLN A 122 -13.69 4.85 -17.83
CA GLN A 122 -13.56 5.45 -16.51
C GLN A 122 -14.75 5.07 -15.65
N LEU A 123 -14.51 4.31 -14.59
CA LEU A 123 -15.54 3.84 -13.68
C LEU A 123 -15.43 4.57 -12.35
N SER A 124 -16.57 5.01 -11.84
CA SER A 124 -16.71 5.60 -10.50
C SER A 124 -18.01 5.12 -9.84
N TYR A 125 -18.12 5.22 -8.52
CA TYR A 125 -19.40 4.97 -7.87
C TYR A 125 -20.40 6.07 -8.25
N ALA A 126 -21.62 5.68 -8.58
CA ALA A 126 -22.68 6.64 -8.88
C ALA A 126 -22.96 7.49 -7.63
N ARG A 127 -23.12 8.80 -7.84
CA ARG A 127 -23.52 9.72 -6.77
C ARG A 127 -25.02 9.57 -6.52
N LYS A 128 -25.40 9.66 -5.25
CA LYS A 128 -26.78 9.55 -4.79
C LYS A 128 -27.49 10.90 -4.86
#